data_AF-A0ABD7HJX0-F1
#
_entry.id   AF-A0ABD7HJX0-F1
#
_cell.length_a   1.000
_cell.length_b   1.000
_cell.length_c   1.000
_cell.angle_alpha   90.00
_cell.angle_beta   90.00
_cell.angle_gamma   90.00
#
_symmetry.space_group_name_H-M   'P 1'
#
loop_
_entity.id
_entity.type
_entity.pdbx_description
1 polymer ?
#
loop_
_entity_poly.entity_id
_entity_poly.type
_entity_poly.pdbx_seq_one_letter_code
_entity_poly.pdbx_strand_id
1 'polypeptide(L)'
;MSTANMARWAKTHQIPMRGRGGPSHTANLQASRRGSSAPAILRPALTGIGGAARLSRLANASAYPTLTVAARALGVGQCALVSQIGRLEKELGGPLLVRAERGRPMTLTELGIDIVNAYQAWEKRRA
;
A
#
# COMPACT_ATOMS: atom_id res chain seq x y z
N MET A 1 15.79 -35.99 7.36
CA MET A 1 16.43 -35.48 6.12
C MET A 1 16.65 -33.98 6.25
N SER A 2 17.89 -33.49 6.14
CA SER A 2 18.19 -32.05 6.26
C SER A 2 17.85 -31.30 4.96
N THR A 3 17.35 -30.07 5.07
CA THR A 3 17.09 -29.14 3.95
C THR A 3 18.32 -28.94 3.04
N ALA A 4 19.52 -29.09 3.59
CA ALA A 4 20.78 -29.05 2.84
C ALA A 4 20.90 -30.19 1.80
N ASN A 5 20.29 -31.35 2.03
CA ASN A 5 20.26 -32.42 1.03
C ASN A 5 19.35 -32.07 -0.14
N MET A 6 18.16 -31.54 0.11
CA MET A 6 17.20 -31.20 -0.95
C MET A 6 17.70 -30.06 -1.86
N ALA A 7 18.34 -29.04 -1.27
CA ALA A 7 18.94 -27.97 -2.05
C ALA A 7 20.09 -28.47 -2.96
N ARG A 8 20.85 -29.47 -2.49
CA ARG A 8 21.91 -30.10 -3.27
C ARG A 8 21.34 -30.87 -4.45
N TRP A 9 20.30 -31.67 -4.21
CA TRP A 9 19.58 -32.40 -5.28
C TRP A 9 18.95 -31.45 -6.30
N ALA A 10 18.35 -30.34 -5.86
CA ALA A 10 17.82 -29.32 -6.77
C ALA A 10 18.92 -28.73 -7.68
N LYS A 11 20.11 -28.46 -7.14
CA LYS A 11 21.27 -28.02 -7.94
C LYS A 11 21.72 -29.09 -8.93
N THR A 12 21.82 -30.35 -8.50
CA THR A 12 22.20 -31.48 -9.36
C THR A 12 21.24 -31.67 -10.53
N HIS A 13 19.94 -31.49 -10.32
CA HIS A 13 18.91 -31.60 -11.36
C HIS A 13 18.57 -30.27 -12.04
N GLN A 14 19.38 -29.22 -11.85
CA GLN A 14 19.18 -27.89 -12.44
C GLN A 14 17.78 -27.29 -12.18
N ILE A 15 17.15 -27.67 -11.07
CA ILE A 15 15.87 -27.14 -10.64
C ILE A 15 16.13 -25.72 -10.11
N PRO A 16 15.54 -24.67 -10.72
CA PRO A 16 15.72 -23.31 -10.23
C PRO A 16 15.20 -23.19 -8.81
N MET A 17 16.11 -22.91 -7.87
CA MET A 17 15.73 -22.61 -6.50
C MET A 17 15.39 -21.13 -6.40
N ARG A 18 14.26 -20.82 -5.75
CA ARG A 18 13.95 -19.44 -5.36
C ARG A 18 15.09 -18.92 -4.49
N GLY A 19 15.61 -17.74 -4.82
CA GLY A 19 16.63 -17.06 -4.01
C GLY A 19 16.17 -16.91 -2.56
N ARG A 20 17.13 -16.87 -1.62
CA ARG A 20 16.82 -16.67 -0.18
C ARG A 20 15.96 -15.40 0.01
N GLY A 21 15.06 -15.44 0.99
CA GLY A 21 14.06 -14.40 1.26
C GLY A 21 14.66 -13.03 1.60
N GLY A 22 15.00 -12.25 0.57
CA GLY A 22 15.55 -10.90 0.68
C GLY A 22 14.52 -9.78 0.42
N PRO A 23 13.72 -9.84 -0.67
CA PRO A 23 12.88 -8.71 -1.07
C PRO A 23 11.86 -8.25 -0.03
N SER A 24 11.25 -9.19 0.70
CA SER A 24 10.28 -8.85 1.76
C SER A 24 10.96 -8.24 2.98
N HIS A 25 12.17 -8.71 3.32
CA HIS A 25 12.93 -8.17 4.44
C HIS A 25 13.44 -6.75 4.13
N THR A 26 13.98 -6.52 2.93
CA THR A 26 14.39 -5.18 2.50
C THR A 26 13.20 -4.23 2.42
N ALA A 27 12.04 -4.68 1.94
CA ALA A 27 10.80 -3.89 1.93
C ALA A 27 10.33 -3.52 3.35
N ASN A 28 10.45 -4.43 4.31
CA ASN A 28 10.18 -4.14 5.73
C ASN A 28 11.11 -3.05 6.27
N LEU A 29 12.42 -3.20 6.08
CA LEU A 29 13.40 -2.21 6.53
C LEU A 29 13.15 -0.83 5.91
N GLN A 30 12.80 -0.78 4.63
CA GLN A 30 12.44 0.46 3.95
C GLN A 30 11.14 1.08 4.51
N ALA A 31 10.13 0.27 4.81
CA ALA A 31 8.89 0.72 5.43
C ALA A 31 9.15 1.33 6.82
N SER A 32 9.92 0.65 7.68
CA SER A 32 10.29 1.17 9.00
C SER A 32 11.05 2.50 8.91
N ARG A 33 11.99 2.63 7.97
CA ARG A 33 12.70 3.90 7.71
C ARG A 33 11.74 5.00 7.27
N ARG A 34 10.82 4.70 6.34
CA ARG A 34 9.80 5.66 5.88
C ARG A 34 8.93 6.14 7.02
N GLY A 35 8.40 5.22 7.83
CA GLY A 35 7.58 5.54 9.00
C GLY A 35 8.32 6.44 9.99
N SER A 36 9.62 6.24 10.21
CA SER A 36 10.40 7.07 11.12
C SER A 36 10.49 8.53 10.65
N SER A 37 10.72 8.74 9.35
CA SER A 37 10.80 10.08 8.71
C SER A 37 9.45 10.73 8.39
N ALA A 38 8.34 9.99 8.55
CA ALA A 38 7.03 10.47 8.15
C ALA A 38 6.37 11.36 9.21
N PRO A 39 5.49 12.29 8.81
CA PRO A 39 4.57 12.98 9.71
C PRO A 39 3.79 12.00 10.59
N ALA A 40 3.52 12.37 11.84
CA ALA A 40 2.88 11.51 12.83
C ALA A 40 1.60 10.84 12.33
N ILE A 41 0.77 11.60 11.60
CA ILE A 41 -0.51 11.13 11.04
C ILE A 41 -0.35 10.01 10.00
N LEU A 42 0.80 9.90 9.32
CA LEU A 42 1.05 8.90 8.28
C LEU A 42 1.82 7.68 8.79
N ARG A 43 2.46 7.78 9.97
CA ARG A 43 3.35 6.74 10.50
C ARG A 43 2.68 5.37 10.59
N PRO A 44 1.44 5.23 11.09
CA PRO A 44 0.81 3.92 11.25
C PRO A 44 0.68 3.16 9.92
N ALA A 45 0.36 3.86 8.84
CA ALA A 45 0.26 3.26 7.51
C ALA A 45 1.63 3.00 6.85
N LEU A 46 2.63 3.84 7.12
CA LEU A 46 3.93 3.80 6.44
C LEU A 46 4.94 2.81 7.04
N THR A 47 4.77 2.39 8.29
CA THR A 47 5.62 1.40 8.95
C THR A 47 5.47 -0.01 8.38
N GLY A 48 4.34 -0.32 7.73
CA GLY A 48 4.08 -1.63 7.13
C GLY A 48 4.50 -1.74 5.66
N ILE A 49 4.81 -2.96 5.22
CA ILE A 49 5.11 -3.25 3.80
C ILE A 49 4.00 -2.70 2.90
N GLY A 50 4.41 -1.99 1.85
CA GLY A 50 3.50 -1.48 0.83
C GLY A 50 2.59 -0.33 1.31
N GLY A 51 2.81 0.22 2.50
CA GLY A 51 2.06 1.36 3.04
C GLY A 51 2.05 2.57 2.10
N ALA A 52 3.24 2.96 1.63
CA ALA A 52 3.38 4.08 0.68
C ALA A 52 2.62 3.83 -0.62
N ALA A 53 2.67 2.60 -1.16
CA ALA A 53 1.94 2.27 -2.38
C ALA A 53 0.41 2.33 -2.16
N ARG A 54 -0.08 1.96 -0.98
CA ARG A 54 -1.50 2.12 -0.62
C ARG A 54 -1.89 3.60 -0.52
N LEU A 55 -1.08 4.43 0.14
CA LEU A 55 -1.33 5.88 0.26
C LEU A 55 -1.32 6.58 -1.10
N SER A 56 -0.36 6.24 -1.98
CA SER A 56 -0.34 6.73 -3.35
C SER A 56 -1.60 6.33 -4.12
N ARG A 57 -2.06 5.08 -3.99
CA ARG A 57 -3.31 4.63 -4.63
C ARG A 57 -4.53 5.34 -4.08
N LEU A 58 -4.60 5.62 -2.78
CA LEU A 58 -5.67 6.43 -2.19
C LEU A 58 -5.69 7.84 -2.79
N ALA A 59 -4.53 8.51 -2.83
CA ALA A 59 -4.41 9.87 -3.37
C ALA A 59 -4.76 9.94 -4.86
N ASN A 60 -4.44 8.90 -5.64
CA ASN A 60 -4.86 8.84 -7.04
C ASN A 60 -6.34 8.46 -7.19
N ALA A 61 -6.85 7.57 -6.34
CA ALA A 61 -8.24 7.13 -6.38
C ALA A 61 -9.23 8.25 -6.01
N SER A 62 -8.83 9.20 -5.15
CA SER A 62 -9.68 10.34 -4.76
C SER A 62 -10.00 11.30 -5.90
N ALA A 63 -9.28 11.23 -7.02
CA ALA A 63 -9.58 12.03 -8.22
C ALA A 63 -10.76 11.47 -9.05
N TYR A 64 -11.26 10.28 -8.71
CA TYR A 64 -12.32 9.61 -9.46
C TYR A 64 -13.64 9.60 -8.69
N PRO A 65 -14.78 9.63 -9.40
CA PRO A 65 -16.10 9.69 -8.78
C PRO A 65 -16.50 8.39 -8.09
N THR A 66 -15.85 7.26 -8.39
CA THR A 66 -16.12 5.97 -7.73
C THR A 66 -14.85 5.12 -7.67
N LEU A 67 -14.79 4.19 -6.71
CA LEU A 67 -13.71 3.21 -6.64
C LEU A 67 -13.67 2.25 -7.83
N THR A 68 -14.80 1.99 -8.48
CA THR A 68 -14.85 1.15 -9.69
C THR A 68 -14.13 1.83 -10.85
N VAL A 69 -14.40 3.12 -11.06
CA VAL A 69 -13.73 3.93 -12.09
C VAL A 69 -12.25 4.09 -11.75
N ALA A 70 -11.93 4.40 -10.49
CA ALA A 70 -10.55 4.49 -10.02
C ALA A 70 -9.78 3.19 -10.26
N ALA A 71 -10.34 2.04 -9.88
CA ALA A 71 -9.71 0.74 -10.04
C ALA A 71 -9.39 0.44 -11.51
N ARG A 72 -10.35 0.69 -12.41
CA ARG A 72 -10.15 0.54 -13.86
C ARG A 72 -9.04 1.45 -14.37
N ALA A 73 -9.05 2.72 -14.00
CA ALA A 73 -8.06 3.69 -14.45
C ALA A 73 -6.65 3.39 -13.91
N LEU A 74 -6.55 2.86 -12.70
CA LEU A 74 -5.29 2.48 -12.04
C LEU A 74 -4.81 1.07 -12.43
N GLY A 75 -5.56 0.33 -13.25
CA GLY A 75 -5.21 -1.04 -13.66
C GLY A 75 -5.21 -2.05 -12.50
N VAL A 76 -5.98 -1.80 -11.44
CA VAL A 76 -6.07 -2.69 -10.27
C VAL A 76 -7.46 -3.30 -10.15
N GLY A 77 -7.55 -4.48 -9.54
CA GLY A 77 -8.86 -5.08 -9.24
C GLY A 77 -9.62 -4.24 -8.22
N GLN A 78 -10.92 -4.00 -8.46
CA GLN A 78 -11.77 -3.20 -7.55
C GLN A 78 -11.77 -3.76 -6.12
N CYS A 79 -11.92 -5.08 -5.94
CA CYS A 79 -11.90 -5.72 -4.62
C CYS A 79 -10.57 -5.50 -3.89
N ALA A 80 -9.45 -5.51 -4.63
CA ALA A 80 -8.13 -5.25 -4.08
C ALA A 80 -8.00 -3.78 -3.65
N LEU A 81 -8.48 -2.83 -4.46
CA LEU A 81 -8.46 -1.41 -4.10
C LEU A 81 -9.31 -1.12 -2.87
N VAL A 82 -10.53 -1.66 -2.80
CA VAL A 82 -11.41 -1.53 -1.63
C VAL A 82 -10.74 -2.09 -0.37
N SER A 83 -10.14 -3.28 -0.47
CA SER A 83 -9.44 -3.91 0.66
C SER A 83 -8.22 -3.12 1.12
N GLN A 84 -7.48 -2.53 0.19
CA GLN A 84 -6.32 -1.70 0.50
C GLN A 84 -6.72 -0.40 1.20
N ILE A 85 -7.80 0.24 0.76
CA ILE A 85 -8.35 1.43 1.42
C ILE A 85 -8.88 1.08 2.80
N GLY A 86 -9.68 0.01 2.94
CA GLY A 86 -10.19 -0.41 4.24
C GLY A 86 -9.08 -0.77 5.24
N ARG A 87 -7.93 -1.25 4.74
CA ARG A 87 -6.74 -1.43 5.58
C ARG A 87 -6.13 -0.11 6.02
N LEU A 88 -6.01 0.88 5.13
CA LEU A 88 -5.55 2.22 5.50
C LEU A 88 -6.47 2.87 6.53
N GLU A 89 -7.79 2.74 6.37
CA GLU A 89 -8.77 3.26 7.32
C GLU A 89 -8.57 2.67 8.72
N LYS A 90 -8.28 1.36 8.82
CA LYS A 90 -7.95 0.71 10.10
C LYS A 90 -6.60 1.16 10.66
N GLU A 91 -5.58 1.29 9.82
CA GLU A 91 -4.23 1.73 10.23
C GLU A 91 -4.24 3.20 10.70
N LEU A 92 -5.08 4.05 10.08
CA LEU A 92 -5.14 5.49 10.31
C LEU A 92 -6.28 5.93 11.25
N GLY A 93 -7.11 5.00 11.70
CA GLY A 93 -8.08 5.23 12.76
C GLY A 93 -9.43 5.80 12.32
N GLY A 94 -9.78 5.73 11.04
CA GLY A 94 -11.08 6.23 10.58
C GLY A 94 -11.34 6.11 9.08
N PRO A 95 -12.58 6.36 8.63
CA PRO A 95 -12.94 6.36 7.22
C PRO A 95 -12.22 7.49 6.48
N LEU A 96 -11.67 7.18 5.31
CA LEU A 96 -10.93 8.13 4.48
C LEU A 96 -11.76 8.63 3.29
N LEU A 97 -12.79 7.86 2.91
CA LEU A 97 -13.67 8.17 1.79
C LEU A 97 -15.13 8.06 2.20
N VAL A 98 -15.93 9.03 1.78
CA VAL A 98 -17.38 8.91 1.72
C VAL A 98 -17.73 8.10 0.48
N ARG A 99 -18.48 7.02 0.65
CA ARG A 99 -18.82 6.12 -0.46
C ARG A 99 -19.70 6.83 -1.49
N ALA A 100 -19.49 6.49 -2.76
CA ALA A 100 -20.38 6.94 -3.82
C ALA A 100 -21.78 6.33 -3.63
N GLU A 101 -22.80 7.17 -3.79
CA GLU A 101 -24.20 6.76 -3.81
C GLU A 101 -24.77 7.03 -5.22
N ARG A 102 -26.00 6.58 -5.47
CA ARG A 102 -26.66 6.86 -6.76
C ARG A 102 -26.79 8.38 -6.93
N GLY A 103 -26.10 8.92 -7.94
CA GLY A 103 -26.08 10.36 -8.23
C GLY A 103 -25.18 11.19 -7.33
N ARG A 104 -24.40 10.59 -6.43
CA ARG A 104 -23.42 11.29 -5.58
C ARG A 104 -22.03 10.68 -5.74
N PRO A 105 -21.03 11.43 -6.25
CA PRO A 105 -19.68 10.92 -6.36
C PRO A 105 -19.06 10.69 -4.99
N MET A 106 -18.09 9.78 -4.95
CA MET A 106 -17.20 9.58 -3.82
C MET A 106 -16.43 10.86 -3.51
N THR A 107 -16.26 11.16 -2.23
CA THR A 107 -15.45 12.29 -1.74
C THR A 107 -14.51 11.84 -0.64
N LEU A 108 -13.45 12.60 -0.38
CA LEU A 108 -12.62 12.41 0.81
C LEU A 108 -13.39 12.88 2.05
N THR A 109 -13.18 12.19 3.17
CA THR A 109 -13.55 12.70 4.50
C THR A 109 -12.56 13.79 4.92
N GLU A 110 -12.82 14.50 6.02
CA GLU A 110 -11.85 15.45 6.61
C GLU A 110 -10.50 14.77 6.89
N LEU A 111 -10.54 13.59 7.55
CA LEU A 111 -9.35 12.76 7.75
C LEU A 111 -8.70 12.36 6.42
N GLY A 112 -9.50 11.99 5.42
CA GLY A 112 -8.99 11.66 4.08
C GLY A 112 -8.24 12.82 3.42
N ILE A 113 -8.77 14.04 3.53
CA ILE A 113 -8.13 15.26 3.01
C ILE A 113 -6.80 15.49 3.71
N ASP A 114 -6.77 15.44 5.04
CA ASP A 114 -5.55 15.65 5.83
C ASP A 114 -4.47 14.63 5.48
N ILE A 115 -4.85 13.36 5.38
CA ILE A 115 -3.93 12.26 5.01
C ILE A 115 -3.38 12.45 3.59
N VAL A 116 -4.24 12.75 2.60
CA VAL A 116 -3.79 12.93 1.21
C VAL A 116 -2.88 14.14 1.09
N ASN A 117 -3.22 15.25 1.73
CA ASN A 117 -2.41 16.47 1.73
C ASN A 117 -1.06 16.24 2.42
N ALA A 118 -1.06 15.62 3.61
CA ALA A 118 0.16 15.28 4.33
C ALA A 118 1.06 14.34 3.51
N TYR A 119 0.47 13.35 2.84
CA TYR A 119 1.20 12.40 2.00
C TYR A 119 1.83 13.08 0.78
N GLN A 120 1.07 13.91 0.05
CA GLN A 120 1.59 14.65 -1.10
C GLN A 120 2.68 15.64 -0.69
N ALA A 121 2.52 16.35 0.43
CA ALA A 121 3.53 17.27 0.93
C ALA A 121 4.81 16.54 1.36
N TRP A 122 4.67 15.36 1.97
CA TRP A 122 5.81 14.53 2.38
C TRP A 122 6.55 13.94 1.17
N GLU A 123 5.84 13.43 0.16
CA GLU A 123 6.45 12.91 -1.08
C GLU A 123 7.18 14.03 -1.85
N LYS A 124 6.61 15.24 -1.92
CA LYS A 124 7.29 16.39 -2.56
C LYS A 124 8.59 16.79 -1.88
N ARG A 125 8.70 16.64 -0.56
CA ARG A 125 9.95 16.94 0.18
C ARG A 125 11.03 15.87 -0.01
N ARG A 126 10.66 14.72 -0.56
CA ARG A 126 11.54 13.56 -0.76
C ARG A 126 12.06 13.46 -2.20
N ALA A 127 11.32 14.00 -3.17
CA ALA A 127 11.72 14.11 -4.57
C ALA A 127 12.81 15.16 -4.75
#